data_AF-A0A3C1ZBF1-F1
#
_entry.id   AF-A0A3C1ZBF1-F1
#
_cell.length_a   1.000
_cell.length_b   1.000
_cell.length_c   1.000
_cell.angle_alpha   90.00
_cell.angle_beta   90.00
_cell.angle_gamma   90.00
#
_symmetry.space_group_name_H-M   'P 1'
#
loop_
_entity.id
_entity.type
_entity.pdbx_description
1 polymer ?
#
loop_
_entity_poly.entity_id
_entity_poly.type
_entity_poly.pdbx_seq_one_letter_code
_entity_poly.pdbx_strand_id
1 'polypeptide(L)'
;MMRIFTSLFAVLALSATAGATSSESTFDFKNNPEGWPSATAMERFDDETAGNVPQAGYTVGDVTMTASTGTYIQTDRYLLVDFDGTVTFTAGQGRKVTKVVFESTRMNFTADLGTLDGLTWEGSAVAVTFTSPNARTQVVTAVVTTDESDGSEQTVDYVECENIAAFKALAVGTPARLTLSNAQVNAVDDIMGVAYVEDATGAVEFSDLDVQLNRNDLLNGYIYVKRGQVLIYDESVEGEDPDGERVQAVSDAQTSGETFTVTPDATLTPTVLTPADLLSDTHFSELVKLENVTLTKPGRFYFITVGDKNIQVKDQFFYLPYDFEIPVDEELASITGVFTWSGARYAVYLTDVQIEKVTAVEDVKTARATDDRVFTLTGVCLGRVDVNQLPAGIYVRGGQKLLVR
;
A
#
# COMPACT_ATOMS: atom_id res chain seq x y z
N MET A 1 37.69 -35.35 -72.22
CA MET A 1 38.31 -34.14 -71.65
C MET A 1 37.38 -32.97 -71.92
N MET A 2 36.47 -32.64 -70.99
CA MET A 2 35.93 -31.30 -70.77
C MET A 2 34.99 -31.39 -69.57
N ARG A 3 35.48 -30.95 -68.40
CA ARG A 3 34.67 -30.83 -67.18
C ARG A 3 34.02 -29.45 -67.18
N ILE A 4 32.70 -29.46 -67.05
CA ILE A 4 31.84 -28.30 -66.86
C ILE A 4 32.18 -27.69 -65.49
N PHE A 5 32.59 -26.43 -65.45
CA PHE A 5 32.61 -25.61 -64.24
C PHE A 5 31.50 -24.57 -64.37
N THR A 6 30.40 -24.80 -63.65
CA THR A 6 29.34 -23.82 -63.44
C THR A 6 29.84 -22.81 -62.41
N SER A 7 30.08 -21.57 -62.84
CA SER A 7 30.50 -20.49 -61.95
C SER A 7 29.28 -20.01 -61.16
N LEU A 8 29.33 -20.23 -59.85
CA LEU A 8 28.39 -19.74 -58.85
C LEU A 8 28.61 -18.22 -58.67
N PHE A 9 27.69 -17.39 -59.14
CA PHE A 9 27.64 -15.98 -58.76
C PHE A 9 27.07 -15.87 -57.35
N ALA A 10 27.92 -15.58 -56.37
CA ALA A 10 27.47 -15.18 -55.04
C ALA A 10 26.91 -13.75 -55.14
N VAL A 11 25.60 -13.61 -55.02
CA VAL A 11 24.96 -12.33 -54.70
C VAL A 11 25.25 -12.08 -53.23
N LEU A 12 26.23 -11.22 -52.95
CA LEU A 12 26.42 -10.64 -51.63
C LEU A 12 25.23 -9.73 -51.36
N ALA A 13 24.20 -10.24 -50.69
CA ALA A 13 23.20 -9.39 -50.07
C ALA A 13 23.92 -8.63 -48.94
N LEU A 14 24.22 -7.36 -49.18
CA LEU A 14 24.55 -6.42 -48.13
C LEU A 14 23.27 -6.25 -47.30
N SER A 15 23.09 -7.06 -46.27
CA SER A 15 22.12 -6.75 -45.22
C SER A 15 22.67 -5.54 -44.49
N ALA A 16 22.25 -4.35 -44.91
CA ALA A 16 22.32 -3.19 -44.05
C ALA A 16 21.46 -3.54 -42.82
N THR A 17 22.11 -3.86 -41.70
CA THR A 17 21.49 -3.64 -40.39
C THR A 17 21.18 -2.15 -40.34
N ALA A 18 19.92 -1.80 -40.59
CA ALA A 18 19.40 -0.50 -40.23
C ALA A 18 19.66 -0.33 -38.74
N GLY A 19 20.65 0.49 -38.38
CA GLY A 19 20.83 0.89 -37.00
C GLY A 19 19.57 1.64 -36.61
N ALA A 20 18.88 1.21 -35.55
CA ALA A 20 17.79 1.97 -34.98
C ALA A 20 18.28 3.41 -34.75
N THR A 21 17.68 4.39 -35.43
CA THR A 21 18.06 5.79 -35.28
C THR A 21 17.39 6.35 -34.05
N SER A 22 18.15 6.47 -32.96
CA SER A 22 17.74 7.16 -31.74
C SER A 22 17.70 8.68 -31.96
N SER A 23 16.69 9.35 -31.42
CA SER A 23 16.56 10.81 -31.38
C SER A 23 16.46 11.28 -29.94
N GLU A 24 16.93 12.50 -29.67
CA GLU A 24 16.81 13.14 -28.35
C GLU A 24 16.06 14.47 -28.45
N SER A 25 15.13 14.69 -27.53
CA SER A 25 14.36 15.91 -27.38
C SER A 25 14.58 16.47 -25.98
N THR A 26 15.08 17.70 -25.87
CA THR A 26 15.39 18.34 -24.58
C THR A 26 14.35 19.39 -24.24
N PHE A 27 13.61 19.18 -23.15
CA PHE A 27 12.75 20.18 -22.54
C PHE A 27 13.57 20.95 -21.51
N ASP A 28 13.82 22.24 -21.79
CA ASP A 28 14.64 23.11 -20.95
C ASP A 28 13.78 24.13 -20.20
N PHE A 29 13.31 23.76 -19.02
CA PHE A 29 12.44 24.60 -18.20
C PHE A 29 13.21 25.76 -17.55
N LYS A 30 14.53 25.60 -17.39
CA LYS A 30 15.42 26.61 -16.82
C LYS A 30 15.57 27.82 -17.72
N ASN A 31 15.92 27.59 -18.98
CA ASN A 31 16.06 28.68 -19.91
C ASN A 31 14.70 29.11 -20.47
N ASN A 32 13.70 28.23 -20.40
CA ASN A 32 12.35 28.45 -20.92
C ASN A 32 12.39 29.09 -22.31
N PRO A 33 13.03 28.44 -23.31
CA PRO A 33 13.17 28.99 -24.65
C PRO A 33 11.80 29.27 -25.31
N GLU A 34 10.76 28.60 -24.83
CA GLU A 34 9.38 28.70 -25.30
C GLU A 34 8.64 29.92 -24.79
N GLY A 35 9.22 30.63 -23.82
CA GLY A 35 8.62 31.83 -23.26
C GLY A 35 7.28 31.55 -22.56
N TRP A 36 7.12 30.37 -21.95
CA TRP A 36 5.96 30.10 -21.11
C TRP A 36 5.86 31.09 -19.95
N PRO A 37 4.64 31.45 -19.50
CA PRO A 37 4.49 32.30 -18.34
C PRO A 37 5.17 31.65 -17.14
N SER A 38 5.84 32.46 -16.32
CA SER A 38 6.40 32.01 -15.04
C SER A 38 5.74 32.76 -13.90
N ALA A 39 5.58 32.10 -12.75
CA ALA A 39 5.00 32.71 -11.56
C ALA A 39 5.80 32.37 -10.30
N THR A 40 5.76 33.27 -9.32
CA THR A 40 6.18 33.01 -7.94
C THR A 40 5.09 32.22 -7.21
N ALA A 41 5.45 31.56 -6.11
CA ALA A 41 4.47 30.90 -5.25
C ALA A 41 3.38 31.86 -4.73
N MET A 42 3.73 33.14 -4.52
CA MET A 42 2.79 34.17 -4.06
C MET A 42 1.80 34.57 -5.16
N GLU A 43 2.27 34.79 -6.38
CA GLU A 43 1.37 35.09 -7.52
C GLU A 43 0.38 33.94 -7.75
N ARG A 44 0.79 32.71 -7.45
CA ARG A 44 -0.08 31.55 -7.55
C ARG A 44 -1.14 31.44 -6.44
N PHE A 45 -0.88 32.04 -5.29
CA PHE A 45 -1.87 32.16 -4.23
C PHE A 45 -3.02 33.10 -4.64
N ASP A 46 -2.69 34.13 -5.42
CA ASP A 46 -3.66 35.10 -5.94
C ASP A 46 -4.37 34.61 -7.22
N ASP A 47 -3.68 33.82 -8.06
CA ASP A 47 -4.21 33.22 -9.29
C ASP A 47 -3.63 31.82 -9.51
N GLU A 48 -4.45 30.79 -9.31
CA GLU A 48 -4.04 29.38 -9.45
C GLU A 48 -3.54 29.02 -10.85
N THR A 49 -3.87 29.83 -11.87
CA THR A 49 -3.46 29.64 -13.25
C THR A 49 -2.14 30.32 -13.62
N ALA A 50 -1.60 31.14 -12.72
CA ALA A 50 -0.37 31.87 -12.94
C ALA A 50 0.80 30.91 -13.21
N GLY A 51 1.49 31.14 -14.34
CA GLY A 51 2.65 30.35 -14.75
C GLY A 51 2.33 28.96 -15.35
N ASN A 52 1.05 28.58 -15.45
CA ASN A 52 0.68 27.25 -15.94
C ASN A 52 1.25 26.97 -17.33
N VAL A 53 1.76 25.75 -17.52
CA VAL A 53 2.21 25.29 -18.83
C VAL A 53 1.01 24.96 -19.73
N PRO A 54 1.18 25.02 -21.07
CA PRO A 54 0.11 24.71 -22.01
C PRO A 54 -0.45 23.28 -21.84
N GLN A 55 -1.75 23.17 -21.56
CA GLN A 55 -2.43 21.88 -21.37
C GLN A 55 -2.65 21.11 -22.68
N ALA A 56 -2.69 21.80 -23.81
CA ALA A 56 -2.81 21.18 -25.14
C ALA A 56 -1.56 20.38 -25.57
N GLY A 57 -0.52 20.40 -24.74
CA GLY A 57 0.77 19.79 -25.01
C GLY A 57 1.71 20.70 -25.77
N TYR A 58 2.99 20.39 -25.67
CA TYR A 58 4.07 21.11 -26.31
C TYR A 58 5.11 20.14 -26.88
N THR A 59 5.52 20.38 -28.13
CA THR A 59 6.37 19.46 -28.88
C THR A 59 7.78 20.01 -29.03
N VAL A 60 8.76 19.23 -28.55
CA VAL A 60 10.18 19.42 -28.87
C VAL A 60 10.62 18.24 -29.71
N GLY A 61 11.20 18.50 -30.89
CA GLY A 61 11.60 17.44 -31.81
C GLY A 61 10.41 16.56 -32.20
N ASP A 62 10.52 15.27 -31.92
CA ASP A 62 9.48 14.26 -32.12
C ASP A 62 8.75 13.86 -30.83
N VAL A 63 8.91 14.61 -29.73
CA VAL A 63 8.26 14.31 -28.45
C VAL A 63 7.28 15.41 -28.08
N THR A 64 6.06 15.03 -27.73
CA THR A 64 5.06 15.94 -27.16
C THR A 64 4.98 15.72 -25.66
N MET A 65 5.19 16.77 -24.88
CA MET A 65 4.95 16.80 -23.45
C MET A 65 3.56 17.36 -23.17
N THR A 66 2.74 16.66 -22.40
CA THR A 66 1.53 17.19 -21.76
C THR A 66 1.73 17.20 -20.25
N ALA A 67 1.01 18.06 -19.54
CA ALA A 67 1.05 18.09 -18.08
C ALA A 67 -0.35 18.31 -17.52
N SER A 68 -0.59 17.86 -16.28
CA SER A 68 -1.85 18.11 -15.59
C SER A 68 -2.07 19.61 -15.32
N THR A 69 -3.33 20.00 -15.10
CA THR A 69 -3.67 21.33 -14.60
C THR A 69 -2.92 21.58 -13.28
N GLY A 70 -2.42 22.81 -13.09
CA GLY A 70 -1.63 23.13 -11.91
C GLY A 70 -0.13 22.81 -12.05
N THR A 71 0.32 22.25 -13.16
CA THR A 71 1.75 22.22 -13.49
C THR A 71 2.19 23.57 -14.07
N TYR A 72 3.26 24.18 -13.55
CA TYR A 72 3.67 25.54 -13.91
C TYR A 72 5.18 25.76 -13.91
N ILE A 73 5.62 26.83 -14.59
CA ILE A 73 7.00 27.31 -14.50
C ILE A 73 7.10 28.25 -13.31
N GLN A 74 7.93 27.89 -12.32
CA GLN A 74 8.22 28.79 -11.22
C GLN A 74 9.28 29.83 -11.63
N THR A 75 9.25 31.04 -11.06
CA THR A 75 10.19 32.13 -11.38
C THR A 75 11.66 31.75 -11.15
N ASP A 76 11.92 30.80 -10.25
CA ASP A 76 13.23 30.18 -10.01
C ASP A 76 13.68 29.24 -11.16
N ARG A 77 12.88 29.18 -12.22
CA ARG A 77 13.13 28.53 -13.51
C ARG A 77 13.24 27.01 -13.42
N TYR A 78 12.25 26.38 -12.84
CA TYR A 78 11.99 24.95 -12.98
C TYR A 78 10.51 24.74 -13.27
N LEU A 79 10.19 23.60 -13.89
CA LEU A 79 8.84 23.08 -13.94
C LEU A 79 8.50 22.55 -12.54
N LEU A 80 7.49 23.14 -11.90
CA LEU A 80 6.95 22.61 -10.66
C LEU A 80 5.71 21.77 -10.98
N VAL A 81 5.75 20.52 -10.55
CA VAL A 81 4.63 19.58 -10.56
C VAL A 81 4.22 19.36 -9.12
N ASP A 82 3.04 19.87 -8.75
CA ASP A 82 2.48 19.77 -7.41
C ASP A 82 1.96 18.35 -7.12
N PHE A 83 1.45 18.15 -5.89
CA PHE A 83 0.91 16.87 -5.40
C PHE A 83 -0.06 16.24 -6.41
N ASP A 84 0.24 14.99 -6.78
CA ASP A 84 -0.50 14.17 -7.74
C ASP A 84 -0.56 14.75 -9.17
N GLY A 85 0.17 15.82 -9.43
CA GLY A 85 0.37 16.38 -10.76
C GLY A 85 1.17 15.43 -11.64
N THR A 86 0.97 15.54 -12.95
CA THR A 86 1.57 14.63 -13.93
C THR A 86 2.23 15.37 -15.09
N VAL A 87 3.25 14.72 -15.67
CA VAL A 87 3.88 15.08 -16.93
C VAL A 87 3.97 13.83 -17.79
N THR A 88 3.44 13.86 -19.00
CA THR A 88 3.48 12.74 -19.95
C THR A 88 4.33 13.13 -21.15
N PHE A 89 5.30 12.28 -21.50
CA PHE A 89 6.06 12.39 -22.75
C PHE A 89 5.54 11.37 -23.75
N THR A 90 5.05 11.85 -24.89
CA THR A 90 4.52 11.03 -25.98
C THR A 90 5.46 11.10 -27.17
N ALA A 91 5.97 9.95 -27.60
CA ALA A 91 6.76 9.83 -28.82
C ALA A 91 5.90 10.07 -30.06
N GLY A 92 6.51 10.67 -31.07
CA GLY A 92 5.90 10.90 -32.38
C GLY A 92 5.54 9.60 -33.08
N GLN A 93 4.73 9.71 -34.13
CA GLN A 93 4.21 8.55 -34.86
C GLN A 93 5.33 7.59 -35.29
N GLY A 94 5.17 6.31 -34.98
CA GLY A 94 6.13 5.27 -35.36
C GLY A 94 7.37 5.19 -34.47
N ARG A 95 7.37 5.86 -33.30
CA ARG A 95 8.47 5.86 -32.34
C ARG A 95 8.01 5.46 -30.94
N LYS A 96 8.95 5.12 -30.07
CA LYS A 96 8.74 4.87 -28.64
C LYS A 96 9.75 5.67 -27.83
N VAL A 97 9.33 6.22 -26.69
CA VAL A 97 10.22 6.71 -25.64
C VAL A 97 10.96 5.52 -25.05
N THR A 98 12.29 5.58 -25.08
CA THR A 98 13.16 4.52 -24.56
C THR A 98 13.95 4.96 -23.35
N LYS A 99 14.11 6.28 -23.16
CA LYS A 99 14.78 6.84 -22.00
C LYS A 99 14.27 8.25 -21.70
N VAL A 100 14.21 8.60 -20.41
CA VAL A 100 14.03 9.98 -19.95
C VAL A 100 15.07 10.25 -18.87
N VAL A 101 15.89 11.28 -19.05
CA VAL A 101 16.87 11.73 -18.06
C VAL A 101 16.47 13.12 -17.57
N PHE A 102 16.19 13.23 -16.28
CA PHE A 102 15.84 14.49 -15.63
C PHE A 102 17.08 15.15 -15.03
N GLU A 103 17.09 16.48 -15.05
CA GLU A 103 17.82 17.28 -14.08
C GLU A 103 16.78 17.87 -13.12
N SER A 104 16.97 17.69 -11.81
CA SER A 104 15.97 18.08 -10.82
C SER A 104 16.63 18.62 -9.55
N THR A 105 16.01 19.63 -8.94
CA THR A 105 16.38 20.11 -7.60
C THR A 105 15.63 19.37 -6.49
N ARG A 106 14.52 18.71 -6.84
CA ARG A 106 13.70 17.88 -5.95
C ARG A 106 12.94 16.87 -6.79
N MET A 107 13.30 15.60 -6.71
CA MET A 107 12.71 14.54 -7.53
C MET A 107 11.81 13.64 -6.69
N ASN A 108 10.50 13.62 -7.00
CA ASN A 108 9.53 12.73 -6.37
C ASN A 108 8.68 11.98 -7.39
N PHE A 109 9.03 12.02 -8.68
CA PHE A 109 8.24 11.34 -9.68
C PHE A 109 8.25 9.82 -9.53
N THR A 110 7.14 9.21 -9.91
CA THR A 110 7.07 7.79 -10.30
C THR A 110 6.55 7.71 -11.73
N ALA A 111 6.98 6.72 -12.50
CA ALA A 111 6.52 6.50 -13.87
C ALA A 111 5.34 5.51 -13.87
N ASP A 112 4.28 5.76 -14.66
CA ASP A 112 3.17 4.82 -14.87
C ASP A 112 3.64 3.47 -15.46
N LEU A 113 4.75 3.50 -16.20
CA LEU A 113 5.32 2.38 -16.91
C LEU A 113 6.80 2.30 -16.58
N GLY A 114 7.33 1.11 -16.28
CA GLY A 114 8.74 0.94 -15.89
C GLY A 114 9.09 1.61 -14.56
N THR A 115 10.39 1.81 -14.31
CA THR A 115 10.90 2.39 -13.05
C THR A 115 11.80 3.57 -13.34
N LEU A 116 11.64 4.65 -12.58
CA LEU A 116 12.57 5.76 -12.56
C LEU A 116 13.66 5.48 -11.52
N ASP A 117 14.88 5.22 -11.95
CA ASP A 117 16.04 5.02 -11.07
C ASP A 117 16.82 6.33 -10.92
N GLY A 118 16.69 6.95 -9.74
CA GLY A 118 17.21 8.27 -9.45
C GLY A 118 16.61 9.34 -10.37
N LEU A 119 17.35 9.70 -11.42
CA LEU A 119 16.93 10.70 -12.41
C LEU A 119 16.76 10.11 -13.82
N THR A 120 16.93 8.80 -13.98
CA THR A 120 16.88 8.13 -15.28
C THR A 120 15.77 7.10 -15.31
N TRP A 121 14.88 7.26 -16.26
CA TRP A 121 13.90 6.24 -16.62
C TRP A 121 14.35 5.56 -17.91
N GLU A 122 14.26 4.23 -17.95
CA GLU A 122 14.47 3.43 -19.16
C GLU A 122 13.25 2.53 -19.37
N GLY A 123 12.86 2.33 -20.62
CA GLY A 123 11.69 1.53 -20.95
C GLY A 123 11.41 1.47 -22.45
N SER A 124 10.17 1.17 -22.82
CA SER A 124 9.75 1.14 -24.23
C SER A 124 8.25 1.43 -24.32
N ALA A 125 7.90 2.68 -24.58
CA ALA A 125 6.52 3.15 -24.51
C ALA A 125 6.19 4.19 -25.58
N VAL A 126 4.97 4.19 -26.13
CA VAL A 126 4.51 5.30 -26.99
C VAL A 126 4.35 6.57 -26.15
N ALA A 127 3.88 6.43 -24.91
CA ALA A 127 3.82 7.51 -23.95
C ALA A 127 4.19 6.98 -22.56
N VAL A 128 4.90 7.79 -21.79
CA VAL A 128 5.21 7.53 -20.37
C VAL A 128 4.79 8.73 -19.55
N THR A 129 4.05 8.49 -18.48
CA THR A 129 3.55 9.50 -17.54
C THR A 129 4.33 9.43 -16.25
N PHE A 130 4.85 10.57 -15.83
CA PHE A 130 5.49 10.77 -14.54
C PHE A 130 4.52 11.52 -13.61
N THR A 131 4.19 10.91 -12.48
CA THR A 131 3.32 11.49 -11.46
C THR A 131 4.15 11.88 -10.26
N SER A 132 3.84 12.99 -9.59
CA SER A 132 4.47 13.42 -8.34
C SER A 132 3.61 13.04 -7.12
N PRO A 133 3.59 11.76 -6.68
CA PRO A 133 2.71 11.31 -5.62
C PRO A 133 3.06 11.95 -4.29
N ASN A 134 2.07 12.53 -3.62
CA ASN A 134 2.17 12.98 -2.21
C ASN A 134 3.29 14.00 -1.90
N ALA A 135 4.04 14.47 -2.89
CA ALA A 135 5.11 15.45 -2.76
C ALA A 135 5.34 16.14 -4.10
N ARG A 136 5.79 17.40 -4.09
CA ARG A 136 6.10 18.17 -5.31
C ARG A 136 7.41 17.74 -5.97
N THR A 137 7.48 17.80 -7.29
CA THR A 137 8.69 17.60 -8.09
C THR A 137 9.09 18.90 -8.79
N GLN A 138 10.40 19.20 -8.81
CA GLN A 138 10.98 20.38 -9.45
C GLN A 138 11.95 19.95 -10.54
N VAL A 139 11.55 20.08 -11.81
CA VAL A 139 12.35 19.65 -12.96
C VAL A 139 13.02 20.85 -13.62
N VAL A 140 14.34 20.78 -13.74
CA VAL A 140 15.17 21.79 -14.41
C VAL A 140 15.19 21.52 -15.91
N THR A 141 15.52 20.28 -16.29
CA THR A 141 15.49 19.80 -17.68
C THR A 141 14.99 18.36 -17.75
N ALA A 142 14.46 17.97 -18.91
CA ALA A 142 14.18 16.58 -19.24
C ALA A 142 14.71 16.27 -20.64
N VAL A 143 15.61 15.30 -20.75
CA VAL A 143 16.13 14.78 -22.02
C VAL A 143 15.40 13.47 -22.31
N VAL A 144 14.62 13.46 -23.38
CA VAL A 144 13.81 12.31 -23.79
C VAL A 144 14.44 11.66 -25.01
N THR A 145 14.85 10.41 -24.89
CA THR A 145 15.33 9.60 -26.02
C THR A 145 14.18 8.79 -26.58
N THR A 146 14.02 8.80 -27.90
CA THR A 146 13.09 7.92 -28.59
C THR A 146 13.78 7.11 -29.66
N ASP A 147 13.29 5.91 -29.91
CA ASP A 147 13.73 5.00 -30.97
C ASP A 147 12.59 4.69 -31.93
N GLU A 148 12.92 4.18 -33.12
CA GLU A 148 11.91 3.65 -34.04
C GLU A 148 11.14 2.50 -33.38
N SER A 149 9.82 2.52 -33.52
CA SER A 149 8.97 1.44 -33.03
C SER A 149 9.17 0.20 -33.90
N ASP A 150 9.43 -0.91 -33.25
CA ASP A 150 9.46 -2.26 -33.83
C ASP A 150 8.06 -2.86 -34.03
N GLY A 151 7.00 -2.14 -33.64
CA GLY A 151 5.62 -2.62 -33.69
C GLY A 151 5.25 -3.61 -32.58
N SER A 152 6.14 -3.88 -31.61
CA SER A 152 5.79 -4.70 -30.45
C SER A 152 4.84 -3.94 -29.51
N GLU A 153 3.89 -4.66 -28.89
CA GLU A 153 3.09 -4.11 -27.80
C GLU A 153 3.98 -3.74 -26.62
N GLN A 154 3.53 -2.75 -25.87
CA GLN A 154 4.19 -2.26 -24.67
C GLN A 154 4.35 -3.40 -23.65
N THR A 155 5.57 -3.61 -23.16
CA THR A 155 5.87 -4.62 -22.13
C THR A 155 6.32 -3.90 -20.86
N VAL A 156 5.67 -4.22 -19.74
CA VAL A 156 6.11 -3.80 -18.41
C VAL A 156 6.95 -4.96 -17.85
N ASP A 157 8.21 -4.69 -17.53
CA ASP A 157 9.06 -5.66 -16.86
C ASP A 157 8.71 -5.70 -15.37
N TYR A 158 8.06 -6.78 -14.95
CA TYR A 158 7.68 -7.01 -13.56
C TYR A 158 8.81 -7.70 -12.80
N VAL A 159 9.19 -7.12 -11.65
CA VAL A 159 10.11 -7.78 -10.74
C VAL A 159 9.38 -8.89 -9.98
N GLU A 160 9.87 -10.12 -10.10
CA GLU A 160 9.34 -11.26 -9.36
C GLU A 160 9.64 -11.14 -7.86
N CYS A 161 8.59 -11.10 -7.04
CA CYS A 161 8.68 -11.03 -5.59
C CYS A 161 8.09 -12.30 -4.98
N GLU A 162 8.93 -13.08 -4.30
CA GLU A 162 8.52 -14.36 -3.69
C GLU A 162 7.61 -14.19 -2.46
N ASN A 163 7.52 -12.98 -1.89
CA ASN A 163 6.73 -12.66 -0.69
C ASN A 163 6.64 -11.13 -0.45
N ILE A 164 5.87 -10.73 0.57
CA ILE A 164 5.70 -9.32 0.96
C ILE A 164 7.02 -8.64 1.33
N ALA A 165 7.93 -9.30 2.06
CA ALA A 165 9.22 -8.70 2.42
C ALA A 165 10.08 -8.34 1.19
N ALA A 166 10.13 -9.23 0.19
CA ALA A 166 10.85 -8.97 -1.06
C ALA A 166 10.25 -7.78 -1.82
N PHE A 167 8.92 -7.66 -1.84
CA PHE A 167 8.22 -6.53 -2.44
C PHE A 167 8.51 -5.21 -1.71
N LYS A 168 8.49 -5.20 -0.37
CA LYS A 168 8.75 -3.98 0.43
C LYS A 168 10.15 -3.41 0.17
N ALA A 169 11.11 -4.26 -0.14
CA ALA A 169 12.50 -3.90 -0.43
C ALA A 169 12.74 -3.29 -1.84
N LEU A 170 11.72 -3.30 -2.71
CA LEU A 170 11.83 -2.66 -4.02
C LEU A 170 11.87 -1.14 -3.90
N ALA A 171 12.49 -0.50 -4.90
CA ALA A 171 12.42 0.95 -5.04
C ALA A 171 10.98 1.40 -5.33
N VAL A 172 10.62 2.58 -4.83
CA VAL A 172 9.33 3.21 -5.11
C VAL A 172 9.13 3.36 -6.61
N GLY A 173 7.96 2.99 -7.09
CA GLY A 173 7.60 2.99 -8.49
C GLY A 173 7.85 1.67 -9.21
N THR A 174 8.53 0.69 -8.61
CA THR A 174 8.87 -0.57 -9.27
C THR A 174 7.62 -1.44 -9.49
N PRO A 175 7.30 -1.84 -10.73
CA PRO A 175 6.28 -2.86 -11.00
C PRO A 175 6.74 -4.23 -10.52
N ALA A 176 5.87 -4.95 -9.83
CA ALA A 176 6.17 -6.24 -9.22
C ALA A 176 5.09 -7.27 -9.46
N ARG A 177 5.52 -8.52 -9.65
CA ARG A 177 4.67 -9.70 -9.51
C ARG A 177 4.84 -10.22 -8.09
N LEU A 178 3.94 -9.84 -7.19
CA LEU A 178 3.97 -10.21 -5.78
C LEU A 178 3.29 -11.57 -5.58
N THR A 179 4.06 -12.56 -5.16
CA THR A 179 3.55 -13.87 -4.75
C THR A 179 2.91 -13.79 -3.36
N LEU A 180 1.69 -14.31 -3.24
CA LEU A 180 0.92 -14.39 -2.00
C LEU A 180 0.84 -15.86 -1.57
N SER A 181 1.41 -16.18 -0.42
CA SER A 181 1.44 -17.54 0.13
C SER A 181 0.84 -17.56 1.52
N ASN A 182 -0.42 -18.00 1.64
CA ASN A 182 -1.21 -17.89 2.86
C ASN A 182 -1.27 -16.45 3.41
N ALA A 183 -1.33 -15.46 2.52
CA ALA A 183 -1.44 -14.07 2.93
C ALA A 183 -2.85 -13.81 3.46
N GLN A 184 -2.97 -13.20 4.64
CA GLN A 184 -4.23 -12.92 5.33
C GLN A 184 -4.61 -11.46 5.15
N VAL A 185 -5.90 -11.21 4.88
CA VAL A 185 -6.47 -9.87 4.91
C VAL A 185 -6.88 -9.52 6.34
N ASN A 186 -6.06 -8.71 7.00
CA ASN A 186 -6.22 -8.31 8.39
C ASN A 186 -7.43 -7.40 8.62
N ALA A 187 -7.62 -6.45 7.71
CA ALA A 187 -8.71 -5.50 7.70
C ALA A 187 -8.87 -4.85 6.32
N VAL A 188 -10.05 -4.29 6.08
CA VAL A 188 -10.38 -3.51 4.88
C VAL A 188 -11.00 -2.19 5.33
N ASP A 189 -10.51 -1.09 4.75
CA ASP A 189 -11.09 0.23 4.89
C ASP A 189 -11.82 0.59 3.58
N ASP A 190 -13.12 0.31 3.56
CA ASP A 190 -13.97 0.57 2.38
C ASP A 190 -14.09 2.07 2.05
N ILE A 191 -13.85 2.96 3.03
CA ILE A 191 -13.90 4.41 2.81
C ILE A 191 -12.65 4.87 2.05
N MET A 192 -11.50 4.33 2.44
CA MET A 192 -10.22 4.67 1.84
C MET A 192 -9.87 3.80 0.62
N GLY A 193 -10.62 2.72 0.37
CA GLY A 193 -10.34 1.78 -0.72
C GLY A 193 -9.04 1.01 -0.51
N VAL A 194 -8.69 0.69 0.74
CA VAL A 194 -7.44 -0.01 1.07
C VAL A 194 -7.70 -1.31 1.85
N ALA A 195 -6.82 -2.28 1.67
CA ALA A 195 -6.80 -3.53 2.42
C ALA A 195 -5.43 -3.75 3.06
N TYR A 196 -5.39 -4.32 4.26
CA TYR A 196 -4.14 -4.63 4.95
C TYR A 196 -3.87 -6.12 4.87
N VAL A 197 -2.79 -6.50 4.19
CA VAL A 197 -2.46 -7.88 3.85
C VAL A 197 -1.15 -8.27 4.52
N GLU A 198 -1.13 -9.43 5.16
CA GLU A 198 0.02 -9.94 5.92
C GLU A 198 0.32 -11.39 5.57
N ASP A 199 1.59 -11.71 5.32
CA ASP A 199 2.09 -13.07 5.22
C ASP A 199 3.16 -13.33 6.29
N ALA A 200 3.75 -14.53 6.30
CA ALA A 200 4.77 -14.89 7.29
C ALA A 200 6.06 -14.03 7.23
N THR A 201 6.21 -13.18 6.21
CA THR A 201 7.38 -12.31 5.99
C THR A 201 7.10 -10.84 6.32
N GLY A 202 5.84 -10.46 6.50
CA GLY A 202 5.43 -9.13 6.95
C GLY A 202 4.10 -8.68 6.36
N ALA A 203 3.75 -7.42 6.66
CA ALA A 203 2.50 -6.81 6.21
C ALA A 203 2.72 -5.61 5.27
N VAL A 204 1.71 -5.36 4.43
CA VAL A 204 1.66 -4.26 3.47
C VAL A 204 0.21 -3.79 3.27
N GLU A 205 0.05 -2.49 3.05
CA GLU A 205 -1.24 -1.91 2.64
C GLU A 205 -1.40 -2.06 1.12
N PHE A 206 -2.48 -2.67 0.68
CA PHE A 206 -2.89 -2.64 -0.72
C PHE A 206 -3.80 -1.44 -0.94
N SER A 207 -3.55 -0.66 -1.99
CA SER A 207 -4.26 0.59 -2.28
C SER A 207 -4.74 0.63 -3.71
N ASP A 208 -5.86 1.32 -3.93
CA ASP A 208 -6.50 1.46 -5.26
C ASP A 208 -6.81 0.12 -5.93
N LEU A 209 -7.06 -0.94 -5.14
CA LEU A 209 -7.40 -2.26 -5.65
C LEU A 209 -8.74 -2.22 -6.39
N ASP A 210 -8.72 -2.59 -7.67
CA ASP A 210 -9.92 -2.99 -8.40
C ASP A 210 -10.29 -4.47 -8.13
N VAL A 211 -10.00 -4.93 -6.91
CA VAL A 211 -10.30 -6.28 -6.43
C VAL A 211 -10.98 -6.18 -5.08
N GLN A 212 -12.17 -6.75 -4.98
CA GLN A 212 -12.90 -6.81 -3.72
C GLN A 212 -12.27 -7.86 -2.80
N LEU A 213 -11.71 -7.39 -1.68
CA LEU A 213 -11.21 -8.23 -0.58
C LEU A 213 -12.08 -8.01 0.66
N ASN A 214 -12.14 -9.02 1.53
CA ASN A 214 -12.81 -8.92 2.81
C ASN A 214 -11.84 -9.28 3.94
N ARG A 215 -12.09 -8.75 5.13
CA ARG A 215 -11.37 -9.20 6.33
C ARG A 215 -11.51 -10.71 6.52
N ASN A 216 -10.45 -11.35 6.99
CA ASN A 216 -10.31 -12.81 7.15
C ASN A 216 -10.20 -13.59 5.84
N ASP A 217 -10.06 -12.94 4.69
CA ASP A 217 -9.72 -13.65 3.46
C ASP A 217 -8.28 -14.16 3.51
N LEU A 218 -8.07 -15.39 3.02
CA LEU A 218 -6.77 -16.01 2.79
C LEU A 218 -6.47 -16.05 1.30
N LEU A 219 -5.35 -15.46 0.90
CA LEU A 219 -4.93 -15.28 -0.48
C LEU A 219 -3.78 -16.23 -0.82
N ASN A 220 -3.91 -16.93 -1.95
CA ASN A 220 -2.87 -17.80 -2.49
C ASN A 220 -2.75 -17.61 -4.00
N GLY A 221 -1.55 -17.30 -4.50
CA GLY A 221 -1.29 -17.05 -5.92
C GLY A 221 -0.28 -15.93 -6.09
N TYR A 222 -0.52 -15.02 -7.04
CA TYR A 222 0.26 -13.80 -7.20
C TYR A 222 -0.65 -12.65 -7.58
N ILE A 223 -0.13 -11.42 -7.54
CA ILE A 223 -0.80 -10.21 -8.02
C ILE A 223 0.22 -9.27 -8.67
N TYR A 224 -0.16 -8.60 -9.75
CA TYR A 224 0.63 -7.51 -10.31
C TYR A 224 0.28 -6.21 -9.59
N VAL A 225 1.28 -5.56 -9.03
CA VAL A 225 1.16 -4.32 -8.26
C VAL A 225 2.42 -3.48 -8.46
N LYS A 226 2.33 -2.20 -8.14
CA LYS A 226 3.47 -1.29 -8.12
C LYS A 226 3.83 -0.93 -6.69
N ARG A 227 5.14 -0.84 -6.40
CA ARG A 227 5.64 -0.38 -5.11
C ARG A 227 5.34 1.10 -4.90
N GLY A 228 4.30 1.42 -4.15
CA GLY A 228 3.93 2.78 -3.76
C GLY A 228 4.40 3.13 -2.35
N GLN A 229 4.28 4.40 -1.96
CA GLN A 229 4.60 4.85 -0.62
C GLN A 229 3.71 6.02 -0.18
N VAL A 230 3.51 6.10 1.13
CA VAL A 230 3.06 7.32 1.82
C VAL A 230 4.19 7.79 2.72
N LEU A 231 4.68 9.00 2.47
CA LEU A 231 5.70 9.63 3.30
C LEU A 231 5.06 10.15 4.59
N ILE A 232 5.77 9.95 5.69
CA ILE A 232 5.35 10.39 7.02
C ILE A 232 6.12 11.66 7.37
N TYR A 233 5.39 12.70 7.75
CA TYR A 233 5.97 13.98 8.16
C TYR A 233 5.52 14.33 9.58
N ASP A 234 6.42 14.84 10.40
CA ASP A 234 6.07 15.67 11.54
C ASP A 234 5.58 17.04 11.03
N GLU A 235 4.26 17.25 11.11
CA GLU A 235 3.62 18.51 10.72
C GLU A 235 4.09 19.73 11.53
N SER A 236 4.86 19.54 12.61
CA SER A 236 5.36 20.64 13.44
C SER A 236 6.58 21.36 12.87
N VAL A 237 7.22 20.82 11.82
CA VAL A 237 8.38 21.45 11.17
C VAL A 237 8.21 21.54 9.66
N GLU A 238 8.07 22.77 9.16
CA GLU A 238 7.93 23.04 7.72
C GLU A 238 9.28 22.84 7.01
N GLY A 239 9.31 21.91 6.05
CA GLY A 239 10.47 21.68 5.18
C GLY A 239 11.45 20.60 5.63
N GLU A 240 11.09 19.77 6.60
CA GLU A 240 11.90 18.60 7.00
C GLU A 240 11.74 17.40 6.04
N ASP A 241 12.78 16.56 6.05
CA ASP A 241 12.77 15.24 5.42
C ASP A 241 11.74 14.35 6.14
N PRO A 242 11.10 13.40 5.45
CA PRO A 242 10.11 12.53 6.06
C PRO A 242 10.71 11.68 7.20
N ASP A 243 9.97 11.56 8.31
CA ASP A 243 10.35 10.78 9.51
C ASP A 243 10.23 9.26 9.31
N GLY A 244 9.58 8.84 8.22
CA GLY A 244 9.41 7.45 7.86
C GLY A 244 8.58 7.27 6.60
N GLU A 245 8.34 6.02 6.25
CA GLU A 245 7.50 5.66 5.11
C GLU A 245 6.51 4.55 5.46
N ARG A 246 5.32 4.62 4.87
CA ARG A 246 4.40 3.49 4.81
C ARG A 246 4.43 2.91 3.41
N VAL A 247 4.79 1.64 3.32
CA VAL A 247 4.84 0.89 2.06
C VAL A 247 3.43 0.54 1.59
N GLN A 248 3.17 0.77 0.30
CA GLN A 248 1.93 0.37 -0.36
C GLN A 248 2.19 -0.56 -1.54
N ALA A 249 1.28 -1.50 -1.75
CA ALA A 249 1.08 -2.20 -3.01
C ALA A 249 -0.08 -1.54 -3.75
N VAL A 250 0.25 -0.71 -4.73
CA VAL A 250 -0.73 0.08 -5.48
C VAL A 250 -1.08 -0.68 -6.75
N SER A 251 -2.36 -0.67 -7.13
CA SER A 251 -2.78 -1.25 -8.39
C SER A 251 -2.06 -0.62 -9.59
N ASP A 252 -1.89 -1.43 -10.62
CA ASP A 252 -1.49 -1.02 -11.95
C ASP A 252 -2.49 -1.55 -13.00
N ALA A 253 -2.19 -1.34 -14.28
CA ALA A 253 -3.06 -1.74 -15.38
C ALA A 253 -3.22 -3.27 -15.54
N GLN A 254 -2.36 -4.08 -14.92
CA GLN A 254 -2.40 -5.54 -14.94
C GLN A 254 -2.91 -6.16 -13.63
N THR A 255 -3.16 -5.35 -12.60
CA THR A 255 -3.77 -5.81 -11.36
C THR A 255 -5.12 -6.46 -11.66
N SER A 256 -5.25 -7.74 -11.33
CA SER A 256 -6.46 -8.52 -11.55
C SER A 256 -6.63 -9.56 -10.45
N GLY A 257 -7.84 -9.65 -9.90
CA GLY A 257 -8.20 -10.64 -8.88
C GLY A 257 -8.19 -12.09 -9.40
N GLU A 258 -8.06 -12.31 -10.70
CA GLU A 258 -8.01 -13.66 -11.29
C GLU A 258 -6.66 -14.38 -11.06
N THR A 259 -5.66 -13.66 -10.55
CA THR A 259 -4.27 -14.15 -10.38
C THR A 259 -4.02 -14.87 -9.05
N PHE A 260 -4.98 -14.82 -8.13
CA PHE A 260 -4.94 -15.52 -6.85
C PHE A 260 -6.32 -16.09 -6.47
N THR A 261 -6.31 -17.09 -5.59
CA THR A 261 -7.53 -17.64 -5.00
C THR A 261 -7.81 -17.00 -3.65
N VAL A 262 -9.10 -16.77 -3.36
CA VAL A 262 -9.59 -16.27 -2.07
C VAL A 262 -10.26 -17.43 -1.32
N THR A 263 -9.82 -17.68 -0.09
CA THR A 263 -10.51 -18.57 0.86
C THR A 263 -11.00 -17.73 2.04
N PRO A 264 -12.32 -17.59 2.25
CA PRO A 264 -12.86 -16.74 3.31
C PRO A 264 -12.72 -17.37 4.71
N ASP A 265 -13.01 -16.58 5.74
CA ASP A 265 -13.13 -16.99 7.15
C ASP A 265 -11.87 -17.62 7.76
N ALA A 266 -10.69 -17.17 7.31
CA ALA A 266 -9.43 -17.55 7.93
C ALA A 266 -9.28 -16.99 9.34
N THR A 267 -8.64 -17.76 10.22
CA THR A 267 -8.33 -17.28 11.58
C THR A 267 -7.12 -16.34 11.52
N LEU A 268 -7.33 -15.09 11.95
CA LEU A 268 -6.26 -14.11 12.10
C LEU A 268 -5.48 -14.36 13.40
N THR A 269 -4.15 -14.24 13.33
CA THR A 269 -3.28 -14.37 14.49
C THR A 269 -2.50 -13.07 14.68
N PRO A 270 -2.94 -12.17 15.59
CA PRO A 270 -2.27 -10.89 15.77
C PRO A 270 -0.90 -11.05 16.46
N THR A 271 0.05 -10.21 16.08
CA THR A 271 1.35 -10.11 16.74
C THR A 271 1.21 -9.38 18.07
N VAL A 272 1.63 -10.02 19.16
CA VAL A 272 1.53 -9.42 20.51
C VAL A 272 2.71 -8.48 20.72
N LEU A 273 2.40 -7.20 20.96
CA LEU A 273 3.38 -6.13 21.14
C LEU A 273 3.09 -5.30 22.40
N THR A 274 4.06 -4.47 22.77
CA THR A 274 3.88 -3.42 23.76
C THR A 274 3.62 -2.08 23.06
N PRO A 275 2.98 -1.11 23.73
CA PRO A 275 2.84 0.24 23.17
C PRO A 275 4.16 0.90 22.76
N ALA A 276 5.29 0.56 23.39
CA ALA A 276 6.58 1.13 23.04
C ALA A 276 7.11 0.65 21.67
N ASP A 277 6.75 -0.57 21.25
CA ASP A 277 7.15 -1.13 19.95
C ASP A 277 6.51 -0.36 18.78
N LEU A 278 5.36 0.28 19.04
CA LEU A 278 4.59 1.07 18.08
C LEU A 278 5.05 2.53 17.96
N LEU A 279 6.21 2.88 18.51
CA LEU A 279 6.82 4.21 18.35
C LEU A 279 7.82 4.26 17.18
N SER A 280 7.73 3.28 16.28
CA SER A 280 8.47 3.17 15.03
C SER A 280 7.56 2.62 13.93
N ASP A 281 8.00 2.69 12.68
CA ASP A 281 7.30 2.19 11.49
C ASP A 281 7.44 0.67 11.25
N THR A 282 8.22 -0.02 12.09
CA THR A 282 8.62 -1.42 11.87
C THR A 282 7.43 -2.37 11.68
N HIS A 283 6.34 -2.14 12.41
CA HIS A 283 5.14 -2.99 12.41
C HIS A 283 3.99 -2.44 11.55
N PHE A 284 4.25 -1.45 10.67
CA PHE A 284 3.16 -0.89 9.87
C PHE A 284 2.46 -1.94 9.01
N SER A 285 1.14 -1.78 8.95
CA SER A 285 0.15 -2.67 8.32
C SER A 285 -0.07 -4.01 9.01
N GLU A 286 0.72 -4.37 10.03
CA GLU A 286 0.52 -5.62 10.78
C GLU A 286 -0.73 -5.57 11.65
N LEU A 287 -1.36 -6.74 11.83
CA LEU A 287 -2.38 -6.91 12.85
C LEU A 287 -1.71 -7.12 14.21
N VAL A 288 -1.86 -6.16 15.11
CA VAL A 288 -1.21 -6.16 16.41
C VAL A 288 -2.23 -6.34 17.53
N LYS A 289 -1.79 -6.97 18.63
CA LYS A 289 -2.52 -7.07 19.89
C LYS A 289 -1.70 -6.43 21.00
N LEU A 290 -2.30 -5.49 21.71
CA LEU A 290 -1.72 -4.87 22.91
C LEU A 290 -2.51 -5.33 24.13
N GLU A 291 -1.83 -5.89 25.12
CA GLU A 291 -2.46 -6.41 26.34
C GLU A 291 -2.29 -5.44 27.52
N ASN A 292 -3.29 -5.41 28.41
CA ASN A 292 -3.28 -4.61 29.64
C ASN A 292 -2.99 -3.12 29.35
N VAL A 293 -3.76 -2.53 28.44
CA VAL A 293 -3.60 -1.13 28.03
C VAL A 293 -4.66 -0.25 28.68
N THR A 294 -4.27 0.97 29.05
CA THR A 294 -5.19 2.01 29.49
C THR A 294 -5.28 3.09 28.42
N LEU A 295 -6.51 3.45 28.05
CA LEU A 295 -6.77 4.52 27.10
C LEU A 295 -7.14 5.82 27.82
N THR A 296 -6.74 6.95 27.24
CA THR A 296 -7.24 8.28 27.61
C THR A 296 -8.02 8.88 26.44
N LYS A 297 -8.92 9.82 26.72
CA LYS A 297 -9.67 10.56 25.67
C LYS A 297 -9.66 12.08 25.92
N PRO A 298 -8.50 12.74 25.82
CA PRO A 298 -8.40 14.20 25.83
C PRO A 298 -9.08 14.79 24.58
N GLY A 299 -10.38 15.02 24.68
CA GLY A 299 -11.20 15.56 23.59
C GLY A 299 -11.90 14.48 22.77
N ARG A 300 -11.66 14.46 21.45
CA ARG A 300 -12.41 13.59 20.53
C ARG A 300 -11.81 12.18 20.36
N PHE A 301 -10.50 12.03 20.54
CA PHE A 301 -9.78 10.82 20.15
C PHE A 301 -9.28 10.03 21.35
N TYR A 302 -9.20 8.70 21.19
CA TYR A 302 -8.60 7.80 22.17
C TYR A 302 -7.09 7.72 21.97
N PHE A 303 -6.33 7.59 23.05
CA PHE A 303 -4.89 7.48 23.01
C PHE A 303 -4.33 6.49 24.02
N ILE A 304 -3.25 5.83 23.63
CA ILE A 304 -2.30 5.20 24.55
C ILE A 304 -1.12 6.15 24.70
N THR A 305 -0.78 6.53 25.93
CA THR A 305 0.36 7.41 26.22
C THR A 305 1.60 6.59 26.56
N VAL A 306 2.71 6.86 25.87
CA VAL A 306 4.00 6.20 26.08
C VAL A 306 5.07 7.28 26.24
N GLY A 307 5.45 7.58 27.48
CA GLY A 307 6.33 8.71 27.76
C GLY A 307 5.68 10.04 27.37
N ASP A 308 6.30 10.77 26.46
CA ASP A 308 5.84 12.03 25.88
C ASP A 308 5.07 11.85 24.55
N LYS A 309 5.02 10.62 24.02
CA LYS A 309 4.33 10.28 22.77
C LYS A 309 2.95 9.69 23.03
N ASN A 310 2.07 9.85 22.03
CA ASN A 310 0.73 9.28 22.04
C ASN A 310 0.49 8.46 20.77
N ILE A 311 -0.06 7.27 20.95
CA ILE A 311 -0.57 6.42 19.87
C ILE A 311 -2.08 6.60 19.82
N GLN A 312 -2.60 6.99 18.67
CA GLN A 312 -4.02 7.19 18.48
C GLN A 312 -4.75 5.85 18.32
N VAL A 313 -5.90 5.70 18.97
CA VAL A 313 -6.74 4.50 18.84
C VAL A 313 -8.08 4.90 18.21
N LYS A 314 -8.49 4.20 17.15
CA LYS A 314 -9.66 4.54 16.33
C LYS A 314 -10.38 3.28 15.87
N ASP A 315 -11.70 3.27 15.89
CA ASP A 315 -12.48 2.32 15.09
C ASP A 315 -12.62 2.87 13.66
N GLN A 316 -11.56 2.73 12.87
CA GLN A 316 -11.51 3.23 11.49
C GLN A 316 -12.37 2.36 10.56
N PHE A 317 -12.40 1.05 10.80
CA PHE A 317 -13.06 0.08 9.93
C PHE A 317 -14.56 -0.10 10.25
N PHE A 318 -15.05 0.53 11.33
CA PHE A 318 -16.42 0.35 11.85
C PHE A 318 -16.74 -1.11 12.19
N TYR A 319 -15.75 -1.83 12.75
CA TYR A 319 -15.93 -3.22 13.16
C TYR A 319 -16.49 -3.36 14.57
N LEU A 320 -16.39 -2.32 15.40
CA LEU A 320 -17.03 -2.33 16.72
C LEU A 320 -18.54 -2.08 16.57
N PRO A 321 -19.34 -2.52 17.56
CA PRO A 321 -20.78 -2.23 17.55
C PRO A 321 -21.06 -0.73 17.41
N TYR A 322 -22.10 -0.40 16.65
CA TYR A 322 -22.58 0.97 16.55
C TYR A 322 -22.87 1.55 17.94
N ASP A 323 -22.38 2.75 18.23
CA ASP A 323 -22.38 3.42 19.54
C ASP A 323 -21.53 2.77 20.65
N PHE A 324 -20.60 1.85 20.33
CA PHE A 324 -19.67 1.33 21.32
C PHE A 324 -18.70 2.41 21.81
N GLU A 325 -18.76 2.73 23.10
CA GLU A 325 -17.80 3.61 23.75
C GLU A 325 -16.71 2.77 24.44
N ILE A 326 -15.47 2.92 23.96
CA ILE A 326 -14.33 2.23 24.55
C ILE A 326 -14.09 2.80 25.96
N PRO A 327 -13.98 1.98 27.01
CA PRO A 327 -13.64 2.45 28.35
C PRO A 327 -12.31 3.20 28.37
N VAL A 328 -12.25 4.24 29.20
CA VAL A 328 -11.06 5.11 29.39
C VAL A 328 -10.71 5.16 30.87
N ASP A 329 -9.46 5.46 31.19
CA ASP A 329 -8.93 5.53 32.55
C ASP A 329 -9.05 4.21 33.35
N GLU A 330 -9.31 3.10 32.65
CA GLU A 330 -9.36 1.73 33.15
C GLU A 330 -8.44 0.82 32.32
N GLU A 331 -7.91 -0.25 32.91
CA GLU A 331 -7.09 -1.23 32.20
C GLU A 331 -7.98 -2.18 31.40
N LEU A 332 -7.84 -2.16 30.08
CA LEU A 332 -8.47 -3.09 29.16
C LEU A 332 -7.64 -4.38 29.11
N ALA A 333 -8.29 -5.55 29.05
CA ALA A 333 -7.60 -6.82 28.89
C ALA A 333 -6.73 -6.84 27.62
N SER A 334 -7.27 -6.39 26.49
CA SER A 334 -6.49 -6.13 25.28
C SER A 334 -7.24 -5.31 24.25
N ILE A 335 -6.50 -4.68 23.35
CA ILE A 335 -7.02 -4.21 22.06
C ILE A 335 -6.32 -4.94 20.92
N THR A 336 -7.04 -5.18 19.83
CA THR A 336 -6.47 -5.74 18.60
C THR A 336 -6.79 -4.81 17.43
N GLY A 337 -5.83 -4.54 16.57
CA GLY A 337 -6.03 -3.64 15.43
C GLY A 337 -4.86 -3.63 14.46
N VAL A 338 -5.05 -2.99 13.32
CA VAL A 338 -3.97 -2.75 12.37
C VAL A 338 -3.16 -1.53 12.82
N PHE A 339 -1.84 -1.67 12.93
CA PHE A 339 -0.95 -0.56 13.26
C PHE A 339 -0.54 0.21 11.99
N THR A 340 -0.65 1.53 12.02
CA THR A 340 -0.39 2.39 10.86
C THR A 340 -0.08 3.84 11.29
N TRP A 341 0.02 4.73 10.32
CA TRP A 341 0.13 6.17 10.50
C TRP A 341 -1.16 6.89 10.05
N SER A 342 -1.64 7.83 10.86
CA SER A 342 -2.88 8.58 10.63
C SER A 342 -2.67 10.08 10.83
N GLY A 343 -2.66 10.85 9.73
CA GLY A 343 -2.36 12.29 9.75
C GLY A 343 -0.91 12.53 10.15
N ALA A 344 -0.68 12.86 11.42
CA ALA A 344 0.64 13.12 12.01
C ALA A 344 0.93 12.25 13.25
N ARG A 345 0.28 11.08 13.36
CA ARG A 345 0.41 10.21 14.54
C ARG A 345 0.43 8.74 14.19
N TYR A 346 1.20 7.98 14.96
CA TYR A 346 1.05 6.54 15.11
C TYR A 346 -0.40 6.21 15.51
N ALA A 347 -0.97 5.19 14.88
CA ALA A 347 -2.36 4.81 15.08
C ALA A 347 -2.57 3.29 15.10
N VAL A 348 -3.49 2.84 15.95
CA VAL A 348 -4.05 1.49 15.93
C VAL A 348 -5.51 1.60 15.49
N TYR A 349 -5.82 1.02 14.33
CA TYR A 349 -7.17 0.90 13.79
C TYR A 349 -7.79 -0.39 14.29
N LEU A 350 -8.77 -0.26 15.16
CA LEU A 350 -9.34 -1.36 15.94
C LEU A 350 -10.08 -2.36 15.06
N THR A 351 -9.86 -3.63 15.40
CA THR A 351 -10.66 -4.75 14.91
C THR A 351 -11.39 -5.46 16.05
N ASP A 352 -10.88 -5.34 17.28
CA ASP A 352 -11.49 -5.93 18.47
C ASP A 352 -11.02 -5.21 19.75
N VAL A 353 -11.88 -5.20 20.76
CA VAL A 353 -11.59 -4.67 22.11
C VAL A 353 -12.09 -5.66 23.14
N GLN A 354 -11.19 -6.09 24.03
CA GLN A 354 -11.49 -6.95 25.16
C GLN A 354 -11.39 -6.11 26.45
N ILE A 355 -12.54 -5.82 27.06
CA ILE A 355 -12.63 -5.04 28.30
C ILE A 355 -12.21 -5.91 29.49
N GLU A 356 -12.93 -6.99 29.72
CA GLU A 356 -12.69 -7.87 30.87
C GLU A 356 -11.66 -8.95 30.54
N LYS A 357 -10.75 -9.19 31.47
CA LYS A 357 -9.93 -10.39 31.43
C LYS A 357 -10.84 -11.56 31.78
N VAL A 358 -11.13 -12.45 30.82
CA VAL A 358 -11.86 -13.69 31.10
C VAL A 358 -11.03 -14.52 32.08
N THR A 359 -11.35 -14.41 33.37
CA THR A 359 -10.68 -15.15 34.45
C THR A 359 -11.42 -16.44 34.80
N ALA A 360 -12.68 -16.58 34.38
CA ALA A 360 -13.50 -17.77 34.56
C ALA A 360 -14.70 -17.79 33.57
N VAL A 361 -15.31 -18.97 33.38
CA VAL A 361 -16.62 -19.12 32.72
C VAL A 361 -17.71 -18.91 33.77
N GLU A 362 -18.47 -17.82 33.67
CA GLU A 362 -19.50 -17.49 34.67
C GLU A 362 -20.81 -18.26 34.48
N ASP A 363 -21.19 -18.60 33.24
CA ASP A 363 -22.44 -19.31 32.94
C ASP A 363 -22.30 -20.22 31.70
N VAL A 364 -22.93 -21.39 31.75
CA VAL A 364 -23.07 -22.31 30.60
C VAL A 364 -24.55 -22.65 30.46
N LYS A 365 -25.23 -21.97 29.54
CA LYS A 365 -26.67 -22.18 29.29
C LYS A 365 -26.88 -23.37 28.34
N THR A 366 -27.01 -24.57 28.91
CA THR A 366 -27.52 -25.74 28.18
C THR A 366 -29.00 -25.96 28.51
N ALA A 367 -29.81 -26.38 27.54
CA ALA A 367 -31.14 -26.92 27.81
C ALA A 367 -31.02 -28.04 28.85
N ARG A 368 -31.93 -28.08 29.83
CA ARG A 368 -31.93 -29.19 30.80
C ARG A 368 -32.09 -30.50 30.05
N ALA A 369 -31.09 -31.38 30.18
CA ALA A 369 -31.27 -32.76 29.79
C ALA A 369 -32.45 -33.32 30.61
N THR A 370 -33.28 -34.16 29.99
CA THR A 370 -34.41 -34.83 30.67
C THR A 370 -33.95 -35.83 31.74
N ASP A 371 -32.65 -36.09 31.81
CA ASP A 371 -32.02 -36.96 32.79
C ASP A 371 -31.74 -36.20 34.10
N ASP A 372 -32.48 -36.55 35.15
CA ASP A 372 -32.37 -35.98 36.48
C ASP A 372 -31.36 -36.70 37.38
N ARG A 373 -30.62 -37.69 36.84
CA ARG A 373 -29.51 -38.34 37.54
C ARG A 373 -28.36 -37.37 37.78
N VAL A 374 -27.67 -37.58 38.90
CA VAL A 374 -26.50 -36.83 39.31
C VAL A 374 -25.24 -37.60 38.90
N PHE A 375 -24.27 -36.90 38.34
CA PHE A 375 -22.98 -37.42 37.96
C PHE A 375 -21.88 -36.65 38.72
N THR A 376 -20.79 -37.32 39.04
CA THR A 376 -19.55 -36.63 39.44
C THR A 376 -18.92 -35.93 38.24
N LEU A 377 -17.97 -35.02 38.48
CA LEU A 377 -17.21 -34.37 37.40
C LEU A 377 -16.45 -35.36 36.50
N THR A 378 -16.07 -36.54 37.01
CA THR A 378 -15.39 -37.59 36.26
C THR A 378 -16.36 -38.52 35.49
N GLY A 379 -17.66 -38.23 35.50
CA GLY A 379 -18.67 -38.99 34.75
C GLY A 379 -19.25 -40.21 35.49
N VAL A 380 -18.89 -40.43 36.76
CA VAL A 380 -19.52 -41.50 37.56
C VAL A 380 -20.96 -41.12 37.88
N CYS A 381 -21.91 -41.95 37.43
CA CYS A 381 -23.33 -41.80 37.74
C CYS A 381 -23.62 -42.19 39.19
N LEU A 382 -24.12 -41.25 39.98
CA LEU A 382 -24.56 -41.46 41.37
C LEU A 382 -26.05 -41.79 41.47
N GLY A 383 -26.79 -41.68 40.35
CA GLY A 383 -28.23 -41.96 40.29
C GLY A 383 -29.08 -40.74 40.68
N ARG A 384 -30.35 -40.97 41.01
CA ARG A 384 -31.30 -39.91 41.43
C ARG A 384 -31.16 -39.67 42.93
N VAL A 385 -30.14 -38.91 43.30
CA VAL A 385 -29.81 -38.59 44.70
C VAL A 385 -30.18 -37.15 45.03
N ASP A 386 -30.51 -36.90 46.29
CA ASP A 386 -30.67 -35.52 46.79
C ASP A 386 -29.30 -34.87 46.88
N VAL A 387 -29.12 -33.81 46.10
CA VAL A 387 -27.84 -33.07 45.99
C VAL A 387 -27.45 -32.41 47.31
N ASN A 388 -28.39 -32.16 48.22
CA ASN A 388 -28.11 -31.59 49.54
C ASN A 388 -27.52 -32.61 50.53
N GLN A 389 -27.51 -33.90 50.19
CA GLN A 389 -26.94 -34.96 51.02
C GLN A 389 -25.59 -35.47 50.50
N LEU A 390 -25.09 -34.89 49.42
CA LEU A 390 -23.78 -35.22 48.87
C LEU A 390 -22.67 -34.51 49.66
N PRO A 391 -21.46 -35.11 49.74
CA PRO A 391 -20.29 -34.41 50.22
C PRO A 391 -20.03 -33.12 49.41
N ALA A 392 -19.31 -32.16 50.01
CA ALA A 392 -18.90 -30.95 49.32
C ALA A 392 -18.11 -31.30 48.04
N GLY A 393 -18.50 -30.72 46.91
CA GLY A 393 -17.95 -31.08 45.61
C GLY A 393 -18.74 -30.54 44.42
N ILE A 394 -18.24 -30.83 43.22
CA ILE A 394 -18.86 -30.44 41.95
C ILE A 394 -19.53 -31.66 41.31
N TYR A 395 -20.80 -31.51 41.00
CA TYR A 395 -21.64 -32.54 40.39
C TYR A 395 -22.33 -32.03 39.13
N VAL A 396 -22.88 -32.92 38.31
CA VAL A 396 -23.66 -32.58 37.12
C VAL A 396 -25.05 -33.21 37.25
N ARG A 397 -26.12 -32.43 37.09
CA ARG A 397 -27.51 -32.92 37.07
C ARG A 397 -28.29 -32.22 35.97
N GLY A 398 -28.97 -32.97 35.11
CA GLY A 398 -29.73 -32.38 34.00
C GLY A 398 -28.88 -31.51 33.06
N GLY A 399 -27.59 -31.84 32.90
CA GLY A 399 -26.64 -31.06 32.10
C GLY A 399 -26.05 -29.84 32.81
N GLN A 400 -26.48 -29.51 34.03
CA GLN A 400 -25.99 -28.35 34.79
C GLN A 400 -24.95 -28.76 35.83
N LYS A 401 -23.88 -27.97 35.96
CA LYS A 401 -22.91 -28.13 37.06
C LYS A 401 -23.52 -27.58 38.36
N LEU A 402 -23.37 -28.31 39.45
CA LEU A 402 -23.84 -27.99 40.79
C LEU A 402 -22.66 -28.00 41.75
N LEU A 403 -22.51 -26.94 42.54
CA LEU A 403 -21.58 -26.90 43.65
C LEU A 403 -22.34 -27.22 44.94
N VAL A 404 -22.02 -28.34 45.56
CA VAL A 404 -22.49 -28.69 46.91
C VAL A 404 -21.44 -28.17 47.90
N ARG A 405 -21.87 -27.35 48.86
CA ARG A 405 -21.00 -26.68 49.84
C ARG A 405 -21.14 -27.28 51.21
#